data_AF-A0A7Y3P7T2-F1
#
_entry.id   AF-A0A7Y3P7T2-F1
#
_cell.length_a   1.000
_cell.length_b   1.000
_cell.length_c   1.000
_cell.angle_alpha   90.00
_cell.angle_beta   90.00
_cell.angle_gamma   90.00
#
_symmetry.space_group_name_H-M   'P 1'
#
loop_
_entity.id
_entity.type
_entity.pdbx_description
1 polymer ?
#
loop_
_entity_poly.entity_id
_entity_poly.type
_entity_poly.pdbx_seq_one_letter_code
_entity_poly.pdbx_strand_id
1 'polypeptide(L)'
;MYFTKAHHFKGAIEDPKAPAPAKEMARFINVVVLAGRKGAVGEKVYSNIPCMAGPTPRTWCLGLLHVLRTDGPPEIAWECPECGKAGVISEFD
;
A
#
# COMPACT_ATOMS: atom_id res chain seq x y z
N MET A 1 4.27 11.17 -5.03
CA MET A 1 4.88 9.99 -4.38
C MET A 1 4.60 10.07 -2.89
N TYR A 2 4.16 8.97 -2.26
CA TYR A 2 3.83 8.90 -0.82
C TYR A 2 4.88 8.08 -0.07
N PHE A 3 5.17 8.45 1.18
CA PHE A 3 6.08 7.69 2.06
C PHE A 3 5.36 7.37 3.36
N THR A 4 5.32 6.10 3.72
CA THR A 4 4.55 5.64 4.88
C THR A 4 5.34 4.62 5.68
N LYS A 5 5.34 4.76 7.00
CA LYS A 5 5.87 3.75 7.92
C LYS A 5 4.73 2.87 8.38
N ALA A 6 4.79 1.56 8.11
CA ALA A 6 3.71 0.64 8.45
C ALA A 6 3.50 0.54 9.98
N HIS A 7 4.57 0.67 10.78
CA HIS A 7 4.46 0.65 12.24
C HIS A 7 3.51 1.70 12.82
N HIS A 8 3.33 2.87 12.17
CA HIS A 8 2.40 3.91 12.64
C HIS A 8 0.93 3.46 12.60
N PHE A 9 0.60 2.44 11.80
CA PHE A 9 -0.76 1.94 11.59
C PHE A 9 -1.00 0.58 12.27
N LYS A 10 -0.03 0.08 13.03
CA LYS A 10 -0.14 -1.19 13.75
C LYS A 10 -1.24 -1.10 14.80
N GLY A 11 -2.18 -2.07 14.77
CA GLY A 11 -3.31 -2.12 15.70
C GLY A 11 -4.45 -1.14 15.36
N ALA A 12 -4.32 -0.31 14.31
CA ALA A 12 -5.35 0.68 13.98
C ALA A 12 -6.68 0.03 13.57
N ILE A 13 -6.65 -1.15 12.94
CA ILE A 13 -7.85 -1.87 12.50
C ILE A 13 -8.68 -2.30 13.71
N GLU A 14 -8.02 -2.80 14.76
CA GLU A 14 -8.60 -3.35 15.97
C GLU A 14 -8.98 -2.26 16.99
N ASP A 15 -8.34 -1.09 16.95
CA ASP A 15 -8.62 0.01 17.87
C ASP A 15 -10.04 0.59 17.65
N PRO A 16 -10.96 0.49 18.62
CA PRO A 16 -12.30 1.06 18.49
C PRO A 16 -12.30 2.59 18.39
N LYS A 17 -11.24 3.27 18.86
CA LYS A 17 -11.09 4.74 18.82
C LYS A 17 -10.44 5.26 17.55
N ALA A 18 -9.83 4.39 16.74
CA ALA A 18 -9.15 4.81 15.52
C ALA A 18 -10.15 5.36 14.48
N PRO A 19 -9.90 6.52 13.86
CA PRO A 19 -10.74 7.07 12.80
C PRO A 19 -10.84 6.12 11.60
N ALA A 20 -11.97 6.14 10.90
CA ALA A 20 -12.18 5.31 9.71
C ALA A 20 -11.06 5.46 8.65
N PRO A 21 -10.56 6.67 8.33
CA PRO A 21 -9.45 6.83 7.38
C PRO A 21 -8.15 6.14 7.83
N ALA A 22 -7.88 6.10 9.13
CA ALA A 22 -6.71 5.41 9.66
C ALA A 22 -6.85 3.89 9.50
N LYS A 23 -8.05 3.35 9.70
CA LYS A 23 -8.36 1.93 9.47
C LYS A 23 -8.25 1.56 7.99
N GLU A 24 -8.74 2.41 7.10
CA GLU A 24 -8.64 2.22 5.65
C GLU A 24 -7.18 2.23 5.20
N MET A 25 -6.39 3.18 5.68
CA MET A 25 -4.96 3.24 5.42
C MET A 25 -4.24 1.99 5.95
N ALA A 26 -4.56 1.52 7.15
CA ALA A 26 -3.99 0.30 7.71
C ALA A 26 -4.32 -0.94 6.85
N ARG A 27 -5.57 -1.07 6.37
CA ARG A 27 -5.97 -2.15 5.46
C ARG A 27 -5.21 -2.08 4.14
N PHE A 28 -5.08 -0.88 3.57
CA PHE A 28 -4.32 -0.65 2.34
C PHE A 28 -2.86 -1.07 2.50
N ILE A 29 -2.19 -0.61 3.57
CA ILE A 29 -0.81 -0.99 3.90
C ILE A 29 -0.71 -2.51 4.00
N ASN A 30 -1.59 -3.17 4.76
CA ASN A 30 -1.55 -4.62 4.95
C ASN A 30 -1.66 -5.39 3.63
N VAL A 31 -2.59 -5.03 2.73
CA VAL A 31 -2.73 -5.74 1.45
C VAL A 31 -1.53 -5.52 0.54
N VAL A 32 -0.96 -4.32 0.50
CA VAL A 32 0.25 -4.02 -0.29
C VAL A 32 1.46 -4.75 0.28
N VAL A 33 1.63 -4.79 1.60
CA VAL A 33 2.71 -5.52 2.27
C VAL A 33 2.61 -7.02 1.99
N LEU A 34 1.40 -7.60 2.08
CA LEU A 34 1.16 -9.01 1.75
C LEU A 34 1.48 -9.32 0.28
N ALA A 35 1.16 -8.42 -0.65
CA ALA A 35 1.54 -8.57 -2.05
C ALA A 35 3.06 -8.51 -2.24
N GLY A 36 3.73 -7.53 -1.63
CA GLY A 36 5.19 -7.40 -1.70
C GLY A 36 5.93 -8.59 -1.11
N ARG A 37 5.40 -9.21 -0.04
CA ARG A 37 5.96 -10.43 0.59
C ARG A 37 5.78 -11.69 -0.26
N LYS A 38 4.80 -11.73 -1.17
CA LYS A 38 4.63 -12.86 -2.10
C LYS A 38 5.66 -12.88 -3.21
N GLY A 39 6.19 -11.72 -3.59
CA GLY A 39 7.24 -11.59 -4.61
C GLY A 39 8.64 -11.84 -4.06
N ALA A 40 9.54 -12.29 -4.94
CA ALA A 40 10.95 -12.22 -4.66
C ALA A 40 11.42 -10.76 -4.54
N VAL A 41 12.57 -10.59 -3.92
CA VAL A 41 13.23 -9.30 -3.76
C VAL A 41 13.65 -8.80 -5.14
N GLY A 42 13.35 -7.54 -5.45
CA GLY A 42 13.61 -6.98 -6.79
C GLY A 42 12.63 -7.43 -7.87
N GLU A 43 11.68 -8.32 -7.56
CA GLU A 43 10.63 -8.75 -8.47
C GLU A 43 9.43 -7.82 -8.39
N LYS A 44 8.98 -7.32 -9.56
CA LYS A 44 7.74 -6.56 -9.66
C LYS A 44 6.54 -7.52 -9.70
N VAL A 45 5.69 -7.43 -8.70
CA VAL A 45 4.43 -8.15 -8.56
C VAL A 45 3.29 -7.34 -9.18
N TYR A 46 2.61 -7.93 -10.17
CA TYR A 46 1.37 -7.41 -10.75
C TYR A 46 0.20 -7.87 -9.87
N SER A 47 -0.32 -6.98 -9.03
CA SER A 47 -1.32 -7.35 -8.01
C SER A 47 -2.76 -7.13 -8.52
N ASN A 48 -3.73 -7.72 -7.81
CA ASN A 48 -5.16 -7.42 -7.99
C ASN A 48 -5.65 -6.32 -7.03
N ILE A 49 -4.74 -5.52 -6.47
CA ILE A 49 -5.09 -4.44 -5.54
C ILE A 49 -5.52 -3.22 -6.35
N PRO A 50 -6.77 -2.74 -6.22
CA PRO A 50 -7.20 -1.54 -6.91
C PRO A 50 -6.53 -0.30 -6.32
N CYS A 51 -6.21 0.68 -7.16
CA CYS A 51 -5.53 1.91 -6.76
C CYS A 51 -6.38 2.76 -5.81
N MET A 52 -7.68 2.92 -6.12
CA MET A 52 -8.65 3.70 -5.34
C MET A 52 -8.23 5.16 -5.09
N ALA A 53 -7.30 5.69 -5.88
CA ALA A 53 -6.88 7.06 -5.77
C ALA A 53 -7.90 7.99 -6.42
N GLY A 54 -8.38 8.98 -5.67
CA GLY A 54 -9.26 10.03 -6.17
C GLY A 54 -10.07 10.66 -5.03
N PRO A 55 -10.73 11.79 -5.30
CA PRO A 55 -11.45 12.53 -4.26
C PRO A 55 -12.76 11.84 -3.83
N THR A 56 -13.35 11.00 -4.68
CA THR A 56 -14.62 10.31 -4.39
C THR A 56 -14.64 8.91 -4.98
N PRO A 57 -15.41 7.96 -4.42
CA PRO A 57 -15.55 6.61 -4.98
C PRO A 57 -15.95 6.58 -6.47
N ARG A 58 -16.76 7.56 -6.90
CA ARG A 58 -17.19 7.68 -8.31
C ARG A 58 -16.05 8.03 -9.26
N THR A 59 -15.00 8.69 -8.75
CA THR A 59 -13.86 9.19 -9.54
C THR A 59 -12.55 8.51 -9.17
N TRP A 60 -12.61 7.41 -8.43
CA TRP A 60 -11.43 6.62 -8.09
C TRP A 60 -10.83 5.97 -9.32
N CYS A 61 -9.50 6.04 -9.41
CA CYS A 61 -8.75 5.20 -10.32
C CYS A 61 -8.94 3.73 -9.93
N LEU A 62 -9.39 2.92 -10.90
CA LEU A 62 -9.57 1.48 -10.74
C LEU A 62 -8.41 0.66 -11.33
N GLY A 63 -7.31 1.33 -11.69
CA GLY A 63 -6.08 0.66 -12.10
C GLY A 63 -5.52 -0.24 -11.01
N LEU A 64 -4.77 -1.26 -11.40
CA LEU A 64 -4.21 -2.23 -10.48
C LEU A 64 -2.78 -1.86 -10.07
N LEU A 65 -2.44 -2.09 -8.81
CA LEU A 65 -1.12 -1.74 -8.30
C LEU A 65 -0.05 -2.75 -8.74
N HIS A 66 1.09 -2.23 -9.17
CA HIS A 66 2.34 -2.96 -9.19
C HIS A 66 3.06 -2.77 -7.86
N VAL A 67 3.61 -3.84 -7.31
CA VAL A 67 4.29 -3.83 -6.01
C VAL A 67 5.69 -4.41 -6.17
N LEU A 68 6.68 -3.80 -5.53
CA LEU A 68 8.07 -4.21 -5.59
C LEU A 68 8.65 -4.18 -4.19
N ARG A 69 9.21 -5.31 -3.72
CA ARG A 69 9.97 -5.36 -2.47
C ARG A 69 11.45 -5.16 -2.76
N THR A 70 12.09 -4.32 -1.95
CA THR A 70 13.53 -4.06 -1.99
C THR A 70 14.17 -4.34 -0.64
N ASP A 71 15.44 -4.75 -0.66
CA ASP A 71 16.16 -5.24 0.53
C ASP A 71 17.37 -4.38 0.92
N GLY A 72 17.62 -3.27 0.22
CA GLY A 72 18.65 -2.31 0.62
C GLY A 72 18.31 -1.71 1.99
N PRO A 73 17.40 -0.72 2.06
CA PRO A 73 16.44 -0.67 3.14
C PRO A 73 15.27 -1.65 2.84
N PRO A 74 14.75 -2.38 3.84
CA PRO A 74 13.54 -3.17 3.68
C PRO A 74 12.35 -2.22 3.40
N GLU A 75 11.97 -2.16 2.13
CA GLU A 75 10.94 -1.26 1.59
C GLU A 75 10.02 -2.01 0.63
N ILE A 76 8.76 -1.58 0.57
CA ILE A 76 7.79 -2.02 -0.42
C ILE A 76 7.31 -0.81 -1.20
N ALA A 77 7.79 -0.69 -2.44
CA ALA A 77 7.32 0.30 -3.38
C ALA A 77 6.02 -0.19 -4.05
N TRP A 78 5.10 0.74 -4.30
CA TRP A 78 3.89 0.48 -5.07
C TRP A 78 3.63 1.61 -6.07
N GLU A 79 3.06 1.27 -7.22
CA GLU A 79 2.65 2.22 -8.24
C GLU A 79 1.36 1.77 -8.94
N CYS A 80 0.55 2.74 -9.36
CA CYS A 80 -0.55 2.53 -10.28
C CYS A 80 -0.12 3.07 -11.65
N PRO A 81 0.04 2.20 -12.67
CA PRO A 81 0.46 2.64 -14.00
C PRO A 81 -0.57 3.55 -14.68
N GLU A 82 -1.86 3.40 -14.35
CA GLU A 82 -2.96 4.14 -14.98
C GLU A 82 -3.03 5.62 -14.58
N CYS A 83 -2.74 5.94 -13.31
CA CYS A 83 -2.82 7.32 -12.81
C CYS A 83 -1.50 7.87 -12.28
N GLY A 84 -0.41 7.09 -12.35
CA GLY A 84 0.92 7.48 -11.88
C GLY A 84 1.05 7.66 -10.36
N LYS A 85 0.02 7.29 -9.59
CA LYS A 85 0.09 7.33 -8.12
C LYS A 85 1.04 6.25 -7.64
N ALA A 86 1.99 6.64 -6.80
CA ALA A 86 3.01 5.74 -6.29
C ALA A 86 3.41 6.10 -4.86
N GLY A 87 3.95 5.13 -4.15
CA GLY A 87 4.49 5.34 -2.82
C GLY A 87 5.40 4.22 -2.34
N VAL A 88 5.96 4.42 -1.15
CA VAL A 88 6.88 3.49 -0.48
C VAL A 88 6.37 3.24 0.93
N ILE A 89 6.39 1.97 1.33
CA ILE A 89 6.09 1.50 2.68
C ILE A 89 7.37 0.97 3.30
N SER A 90 7.77 1.53 4.44
CA SER A 90 8.91 1.08 5.24
C SER A 90 8.45 0.58 6.62
N GLU A 91 9.36 -0.06 7.37
CA GLU A 91 9.09 -0.54 8.74
C GLU A 91 7.84 -1.43 8.83
N PHE A 92 7.73 -2.40 7.91
CA PHE A 92 6.60 -3.33 7.75
C PHE A 92 6.85 -4.73 8.35
N ASP A 93 7.95 -4.89 9.07
CA ASP A 93 8.29 -6.13 9.77
C ASP A 93 7.55 -6.28 11.11
#